data_AF-A0A957C3J6-F1
#
_entry.id   AF-A0A957C3J6-F1
#
_cell.length_a   1.000
_cell.length_b   1.000
_cell.length_c   1.000
_cell.angle_alpha   90.00
_cell.angle_beta   90.00
_cell.angle_gamma   90.00
#
_symmetry.space_group_name_H-M   'P 1'
#
loop_
_entity.id
_entity.type
_entity.pdbx_description
1 polymer ?
#
loop_
_entity_poly.entity_id
_entity_poly.type
_entity_poly.pdbx_seq_one_letter_code
_entity_poly.pdbx_strand_id
1 'polypeptide(L)'
;IQVELSRRQNQAWRYLQQEQAEDAEQTLSEGVDMARKAGLPCWELKLESIRAQIPIYYTFNLEAAVKMAVKLTTLAREPRYEKCSERVSVYDALIHAYFYRDCIGYETEILVAANYIETEFSREKQYRWRMQYIRAEIDLEWGRYDEAKERIDRYLASVQKDYPLRMADGYWMLYRLEYARGNFSAALSAARNHEKHNREGEYQRGTADSQLVQAVCSKHLANVGIAQATLQRAVAHYKQYNLARTLLYYDALATFHELDGNLETAYSLRREQFETLSDHGNLLDLAKAHLQHIRLCGRMQKPLEDPIQAAYIFKEDLRKSDWFMERLQAIMNGNYYEFPWQAP
;
A
#
# COMPACT_ATOMS: atom_id res chain seq x y z
N ILE A 1 -15.06 -3.14 34.34
CA ILE A 1 -13.74 -3.11 33.64
C ILE A 1 -13.87 -3.29 32.12
N GLN A 2 -14.51 -4.35 31.60
CA GLN A 2 -14.59 -4.58 30.15
C GLN A 2 -15.33 -3.47 29.38
N VAL A 3 -16.40 -2.92 29.95
CA VAL A 3 -17.11 -1.74 29.38
C VAL A 3 -16.16 -0.54 29.21
N GLU A 4 -15.29 -0.31 30.19
CA GLU A 4 -14.32 0.79 30.15
C GLU A 4 -13.22 0.54 29.10
N LEU A 5 -12.72 -0.70 28.99
CA LEU A 5 -11.78 -1.08 27.92
C LEU A 5 -12.39 -0.88 26.54
N SER A 6 -13.67 -1.23 26.35
CA SER A 6 -14.40 -0.97 25.11
C SER A 6 -14.56 0.53 24.85
N ARG A 7 -14.85 1.34 25.88
CA ARG A 7 -14.97 2.80 25.76
C ARG A 7 -13.65 3.41 25.28
N ARG A 8 -12.52 2.96 25.85
CA ARG A 8 -11.18 3.40 25.45
C ARG A 8 -10.82 3.00 24.03
N GLN A 9 -11.13 1.77 23.64
CA GLN A 9 -10.96 1.34 22.25
C GLN A 9 -11.73 2.25 21.28
N ASN A 10 -13.01 2.53 21.58
CA ASN A 10 -13.85 3.39 20.74
C ASN A 10 -13.34 4.84 20.72
N GLN A 11 -12.84 5.36 21.84
CA GLN A 11 -12.24 6.68 21.91
C GLN A 11 -10.96 6.77 21.09
N ALA A 12 -10.09 5.76 21.15
CA ALA A 12 -8.90 5.70 20.33
C ALA A 12 -9.24 5.71 18.82
N TRP A 13 -10.26 4.96 18.39
CA TRP A 13 -10.72 5.02 17.00
C TRP A 13 -11.21 6.41 16.58
N ARG A 14 -11.87 7.15 17.46
CA ARG A 14 -12.28 8.54 17.17
C ARG A 14 -11.07 9.45 17.00
N TYR A 15 -10.06 9.33 17.86
CA TYR A 15 -8.82 10.08 17.71
C TYR A 15 -8.12 9.74 16.40
N LEU A 16 -8.04 8.47 16.02
CA LEU A 16 -7.48 8.04 14.74
C LEU A 16 -8.25 8.59 13.53
N GLN A 17 -9.58 8.69 13.61
CA GLN A 17 -10.41 9.34 12.58
C GLN A 17 -10.18 10.85 12.48
N GLN A 18 -9.62 11.47 13.52
CA GLN A 18 -9.31 12.90 13.61
C GLN A 18 -7.81 13.18 13.41
N GLU A 19 -7.04 12.18 12.93
CA GLU A 19 -5.58 12.26 12.74
C GLU A 19 -4.79 12.53 14.04
N GLN A 20 -5.38 12.23 15.20
CA GLN A 20 -4.77 12.38 16.52
C GLN A 20 -4.11 11.08 16.98
N ALA A 21 -3.05 10.67 16.26
CA ALA A 21 -2.38 9.40 16.49
C ALA A 21 -1.77 9.27 17.91
N GLU A 22 -1.21 10.35 18.45
CA GLU A 22 -0.61 10.38 19.79
C GLU A 22 -1.65 10.16 20.89
N ASP A 23 -2.79 10.86 20.81
CA ASP A 23 -3.90 10.71 21.77
C ASP A 23 -4.50 9.30 21.72
N ALA A 24 -4.60 8.72 20.51
CA ALA A 24 -5.03 7.34 20.33
C ALA A 24 -4.05 6.36 20.99
N GLU A 25 -2.75 6.53 20.77
CA GLU A 25 -1.72 5.68 21.37
C GLU A 25 -1.73 5.77 22.90
N GLN A 26 -1.84 6.97 23.46
CA GLN A 26 -1.95 7.15 24.91
C GLN A 26 -3.19 6.44 25.45
N THR A 27 -4.35 6.65 24.82
CA THR A 27 -5.63 6.05 25.24
C THR A 27 -5.58 4.52 25.25
N LEU A 28 -4.96 3.93 24.23
CA LEU A 28 -4.78 2.49 24.14
C LEU A 28 -3.77 1.98 25.18
N SER A 29 -2.68 2.71 25.42
CA SER A 29 -1.66 2.34 26.43
C SER A 29 -2.26 2.27 27.83
N GLU A 30 -3.08 3.26 28.20
CA GLU A 30 -3.83 3.25 29.47
C GLU A 30 -4.80 2.06 29.54
N GLY A 31 -5.43 1.71 28.42
CA GLY A 31 -6.30 0.53 28.32
C GLY A 31 -5.54 -0.79 28.47
N VAL A 32 -4.34 -0.90 27.90
CA VAL A 32 -3.45 -2.07 28.04
C VAL A 32 -3.08 -2.26 29.51
N ASP A 33 -2.66 -1.21 30.21
CA ASP A 33 -2.30 -1.29 31.62
C ASP A 33 -3.49 -1.68 32.49
N MET A 34 -4.68 -1.19 32.15
CA MET A 34 -5.92 -1.56 32.81
C MET A 34 -6.25 -3.06 32.60
N ALA A 35 -6.10 -3.57 31.38
CA ALA A 35 -6.32 -4.99 31.07
C ALA A 35 -5.32 -5.90 31.79
N ARG A 36 -4.03 -5.51 31.86
CA ARG A 36 -2.98 -6.21 32.61
C ARG A 36 -3.30 -6.31 34.09
N LYS A 37 -3.61 -5.18 34.74
CA LYS A 37 -3.97 -5.12 36.17
C LYS A 37 -5.20 -5.96 36.50
N ALA A 38 -6.14 -6.09 35.56
CA ALA A 38 -7.35 -6.88 35.73
C ALA A 38 -7.19 -8.37 35.35
N GLY A 39 -6.02 -8.81 34.87
CA GLY A 39 -5.81 -10.19 34.43
C GLY A 39 -6.63 -10.57 33.21
N LEU A 40 -6.82 -9.64 32.25
CA LEU A 40 -7.62 -9.83 31.04
C LEU A 40 -6.72 -9.94 29.78
N PRO A 41 -6.08 -11.10 29.53
CA PRO A 41 -5.06 -11.24 28.50
C PRO A 41 -5.57 -10.96 27.08
N CYS A 42 -6.79 -11.39 26.73
CA CYS A 42 -7.31 -11.15 25.38
C CYS A 42 -7.59 -9.67 25.11
N TRP A 43 -7.98 -8.91 26.14
CA TRP A 43 -8.10 -7.45 26.03
C TRP A 43 -6.75 -6.75 25.91
N GLU A 44 -5.75 -7.21 26.67
CA GLU A 44 -4.38 -6.72 26.52
C GLU A 44 -3.90 -6.90 25.07
N LEU A 45 -4.04 -8.12 24.54
CA LEU A 45 -3.59 -8.46 23.19
C LEU A 45 -4.35 -7.66 22.12
N LYS A 46 -5.66 -7.51 22.29
CA LYS A 46 -6.52 -6.71 21.41
C LYS A 46 -6.01 -5.28 21.31
N LEU A 47 -5.80 -4.61 22.46
CA LEU A 47 -5.41 -3.21 22.48
C LEU A 47 -3.97 -3.01 21.97
N GLU A 48 -3.04 -3.90 22.33
CA GLU A 48 -1.68 -3.87 21.77
C GLU A 48 -1.68 -4.09 20.24
N SER A 49 -2.57 -4.94 19.70
CA SER A 49 -2.69 -5.14 18.25
C SER A 49 -3.17 -3.89 17.51
N ILE A 50 -4.04 -3.08 18.13
CA ILE A 50 -4.47 -1.79 17.57
C ILE A 50 -3.32 -0.78 17.65
N ARG A 51 -2.58 -0.75 18.77
CA ARG A 51 -1.39 0.11 18.89
C ARG A 51 -0.34 -0.18 17.83
N ALA A 52 -0.08 -1.45 17.54
CA ALA A 52 0.85 -1.85 16.50
C ALA A 52 0.42 -1.41 15.08
N GLN A 53 -0.87 -1.11 14.87
CA GLN A 53 -1.39 -0.62 13.59
C GLN A 53 -1.26 0.90 13.43
N ILE A 54 -1.10 1.65 14.51
CA ILE A 54 -0.90 3.11 14.47
C ILE A 54 0.28 3.51 13.57
N PRO A 55 1.50 2.97 13.77
CA PRO A 55 2.63 3.29 12.92
C PRO A 55 2.52 2.75 11.49
N ILE A 56 1.61 1.81 11.22
CA ILE A 56 1.38 1.28 9.87
C ILE A 56 0.51 2.25 9.05
N TYR A 57 -0.61 2.70 9.61
CA TYR A 57 -1.65 3.38 8.83
C TYR A 57 -1.79 4.88 9.10
N TYR A 58 -1.28 5.36 10.23
CA TYR A 58 -1.56 6.72 10.69
C TYR A 58 -0.30 7.59 10.74
N THR A 59 0.80 7.08 11.30
CA THR A 59 2.06 7.83 11.35
C THR A 59 3.07 7.39 10.30
N PHE A 60 2.83 6.28 9.60
CA PHE A 60 3.73 5.70 8.58
C PHE A 60 5.17 5.50 9.06
N ASN A 61 5.39 5.35 10.39
CA ASN A 61 6.67 4.97 10.95
C ASN A 61 6.87 3.45 10.83
N LEU A 62 7.16 2.99 9.63
CA LEU A 62 7.19 1.57 9.28
C LEU A 62 8.30 0.79 10.00
N GLU A 63 9.39 1.44 10.39
CA GLU A 63 10.43 0.82 11.22
C GLU A 63 9.89 0.52 12.63
N ALA A 64 9.25 1.51 13.26
CA ALA A 64 8.59 1.32 14.55
C ALA A 64 7.49 0.26 14.45
N ALA A 65 6.72 0.25 13.36
CA ALA A 65 5.69 -0.75 13.11
C ALA A 65 6.24 -2.17 13.12
N VAL A 66 7.33 -2.43 12.37
CA VAL A 66 7.97 -3.76 12.34
C VAL A 66 8.45 -4.15 13.74
N LYS A 67 9.14 -3.25 14.45
CA LYS A 67 9.65 -3.52 15.81
C LYS A 67 8.50 -3.85 16.79
N MET A 68 7.42 -3.07 16.75
CA MET A 68 6.25 -3.28 17.60
C MET A 68 5.55 -4.60 17.28
N ALA A 69 5.32 -4.89 16.00
CA ALA A 69 4.62 -6.10 15.59
C ALA A 69 5.43 -7.37 15.92
N VAL A 70 6.75 -7.36 15.72
CA VAL A 70 7.63 -8.48 16.12
C VAL A 70 7.56 -8.73 17.63
N LYS A 71 7.67 -7.67 18.45
CA LYS A 71 7.54 -7.77 19.91
C LYS A 71 6.17 -8.34 20.29
N LEU A 72 5.10 -7.87 19.66
CA LEU A 72 3.74 -8.32 19.93
C LEU A 72 3.52 -9.79 19.55
N THR A 73 4.09 -10.26 18.43
CA THR A 73 4.00 -11.67 18.04
C THR A 73 4.74 -12.59 19.01
N THR A 74 5.83 -12.10 19.62
CA THR A 74 6.54 -12.82 20.68
C THR A 74 5.68 -12.93 21.94
N LEU A 75 5.06 -11.82 22.35
CA LEU A 75 4.11 -11.79 23.48
C LEU A 75 2.95 -12.75 23.25
N ALA A 76 2.36 -12.76 22.05
CA ALA A 76 1.20 -13.57 21.69
C ALA A 76 1.45 -15.10 21.73
N ARG A 77 2.70 -15.54 21.91
CA ARG A 77 3.08 -16.95 22.07
C ARG A 77 3.07 -17.42 23.53
N GLU A 78 2.93 -16.51 24.50
CA GLU A 78 2.85 -16.92 25.91
C GLU A 78 1.57 -17.76 26.17
N PRO A 79 1.63 -18.78 27.04
CA PRO A 79 0.49 -19.67 27.30
C PRO A 79 -0.80 -18.95 27.71
N ARG A 80 -0.69 -17.81 28.41
CA ARG A 80 -1.85 -17.02 28.84
C ARG A 80 -2.67 -16.42 27.69
N TYR A 81 -2.12 -16.36 26.47
CA TYR A 81 -2.82 -15.88 25.27
C TYR A 81 -3.31 -16.99 24.35
N GLU A 82 -3.00 -18.27 24.62
CA GLU A 82 -3.25 -19.39 23.71
C GLU A 82 -4.70 -19.42 23.19
N LYS A 83 -5.65 -19.12 24.08
CA LYS A 83 -7.11 -19.11 23.83
C LYS A 83 -7.66 -17.79 23.29
N CYS A 84 -6.84 -16.76 23.12
CA CYS A 84 -7.31 -15.47 22.62
C CYS A 84 -7.43 -15.48 21.09
N SER A 85 -8.64 -15.21 20.60
CA SER A 85 -8.91 -15.04 19.17
C SER A 85 -8.07 -13.93 18.55
N GLU A 86 -7.72 -12.90 19.32
CA GLU A 86 -6.99 -11.72 18.87
C GLU A 86 -5.55 -12.01 18.45
N ARG A 87 -5.04 -13.23 18.66
CA ARG A 87 -3.78 -13.69 18.06
C ARG A 87 -3.79 -13.50 16.54
N VAL A 88 -4.94 -13.67 15.86
CA VAL A 88 -5.03 -13.43 14.41
C VAL A 88 -4.70 -11.98 14.04
N SER A 89 -5.19 -11.00 14.81
CA SER A 89 -4.91 -9.56 14.60
C SER A 89 -3.44 -9.21 14.83
N VAL A 90 -2.76 -9.94 15.71
CA VAL A 90 -1.32 -9.75 15.95
C VAL A 90 -0.50 -10.17 14.72
N TYR A 91 -0.81 -11.33 14.15
CA TYR A 91 -0.12 -11.79 12.94
C TYR A 91 -0.51 -10.96 11.71
N ASP A 92 -1.75 -10.50 11.63
CA ASP A 92 -2.21 -9.55 10.58
C ASP A 92 -1.41 -8.23 10.64
N ALA A 93 -1.23 -7.66 11.85
CA ALA A 93 -0.41 -6.48 12.04
C ALA A 93 1.06 -6.72 11.66
N LEU A 94 1.63 -7.89 11.97
CA LEU A 94 2.98 -8.26 11.54
C LEU A 94 3.11 -8.30 10.02
N ILE A 95 2.17 -8.97 9.36
CA ILE A 95 2.15 -9.09 7.91
C ILE A 95 2.06 -7.71 7.27
N HIS A 96 1.18 -6.85 7.75
CA HIS A 96 1.02 -5.49 7.22
C HIS A 96 2.24 -4.62 7.50
N ALA A 97 2.87 -4.71 8.68
CA ALA A 97 4.11 -3.99 8.96
C ALA A 97 5.23 -4.39 8.00
N TYR A 98 5.37 -5.69 7.71
CA TYR A 98 6.33 -6.17 6.71
C TYR A 98 5.96 -5.76 5.29
N PHE A 99 4.70 -5.94 4.90
CA PHE A 99 4.21 -5.62 3.57
C PHE A 99 4.38 -4.15 3.24
N TYR A 100 3.93 -3.26 4.13
CA TYR A 100 4.08 -1.83 3.96
C TYR A 100 5.50 -1.33 4.23
N ARG A 101 6.44 -2.12 4.79
CA ARG A 101 7.85 -1.71 4.87
C ARG A 101 8.59 -2.01 3.57
N ASP A 102 8.51 -3.26 3.13
CA ASP A 102 9.18 -3.80 1.94
C ASP A 102 8.61 -5.20 1.63
N CYS A 103 7.54 -5.28 0.84
CA CYS A 103 6.87 -6.57 0.61
C CYS A 103 7.73 -7.60 -0.13
N ILE A 104 8.71 -7.17 -0.92
CA ILE A 104 9.68 -8.05 -1.58
C ILE A 104 10.74 -8.50 -0.58
N GLY A 105 11.32 -7.56 0.17
CA GLY A 105 12.32 -7.83 1.19
C GLY A 105 11.85 -8.78 2.28
N TYR A 106 10.58 -8.69 2.67
CA TYR A 106 9.94 -9.53 3.69
C TYR A 106 9.02 -10.63 3.12
N GLU A 107 9.08 -10.91 1.82
CA GLU A 107 8.17 -11.87 1.16
C GLU A 107 8.09 -13.21 1.93
N THR A 108 9.24 -13.77 2.31
CA THR A 108 9.31 -15.07 2.99
C THR A 108 8.57 -15.04 4.31
N GLU A 109 8.80 -14.03 5.15
CA GLU A 109 8.13 -13.88 6.44
C GLU A 109 6.64 -13.60 6.29
N ILE A 110 6.26 -12.79 5.31
CA ILE A 110 4.86 -12.50 4.98
C ILE A 110 4.14 -13.81 4.63
N LEU A 111 4.69 -14.62 3.72
CA LEU A 111 4.07 -15.86 3.28
C LEU A 111 4.00 -16.91 4.39
N VAL A 112 5.02 -17.00 5.25
CA VAL A 112 5.00 -17.88 6.43
C VAL A 112 3.90 -17.47 7.41
N ALA A 113 3.80 -16.18 7.74
CA ALA A 113 2.76 -15.69 8.65
C ALA A 113 1.35 -15.81 8.04
N ALA A 114 1.21 -15.59 6.72
CA ALA A 114 -0.06 -15.76 6.02
C ALA A 114 -0.53 -17.23 6.06
N ASN A 115 0.36 -18.18 5.76
CA ASN A 115 0.08 -19.62 5.88
C ASN A 115 -0.36 -19.99 7.30
N TYR A 116 0.32 -19.43 8.32
CA TYR A 116 -0.04 -19.66 9.71
C TYR A 116 -1.46 -19.15 10.02
N ILE A 117 -1.82 -17.94 9.57
CA ILE A 117 -3.17 -17.40 9.75
C ILE A 117 -4.23 -18.30 9.09
N GLU A 118 -3.98 -18.72 7.86
CA GLU A 118 -4.94 -19.54 7.09
C GLU A 118 -5.16 -20.92 7.73
N THR A 119 -4.12 -21.48 8.36
CA THR A 119 -4.16 -22.79 9.01
C THR A 119 -4.82 -22.70 10.39
N GLU A 120 -4.36 -21.80 11.24
CA GLU A 120 -4.77 -21.73 12.66
C GLU A 120 -6.07 -20.96 12.88
N PHE A 121 -6.38 -19.98 12.02
CA PHE A 121 -7.54 -19.10 12.16
C PHE A 121 -8.52 -19.20 10.98
N SER A 122 -8.69 -20.42 10.45
CA SER A 122 -9.48 -20.70 9.24
C SER A 122 -10.94 -20.24 9.27
N ARG A 123 -11.53 -19.97 10.46
CA ARG A 123 -12.91 -19.49 10.59
C ARG A 123 -13.05 -17.99 10.28
N GLU A 124 -11.97 -17.22 10.38
CA GLU A 124 -12.01 -15.77 10.24
C GLU A 124 -11.84 -15.34 8.76
N LYS A 125 -12.96 -15.28 8.03
CA LYS A 125 -12.99 -15.03 6.57
C LYS A 125 -12.24 -13.76 6.15
N GLN A 126 -12.37 -12.68 6.92
CA GLN A 126 -11.78 -11.39 6.56
C GLN A 126 -10.25 -11.45 6.45
N TYR A 127 -9.58 -12.18 7.34
CA TYR A 127 -8.12 -12.32 7.27
C TYR A 127 -7.70 -13.20 6.11
N ARG A 128 -8.46 -14.26 5.80
CA ARG A 128 -8.19 -15.07 4.59
C ARG A 128 -8.28 -14.24 3.31
N TRP A 129 -9.28 -13.37 3.19
CA TRP A 129 -9.37 -12.44 2.06
C TRP A 129 -8.14 -11.54 1.98
N ARG A 130 -7.71 -10.95 3.11
CA ARG A 130 -6.46 -10.16 3.16
C ARG A 130 -5.24 -10.95 2.70
N MET A 131 -5.09 -12.19 3.16
CA MET A 131 -3.94 -13.02 2.78
C MET A 131 -3.94 -13.34 1.28
N GLN A 132 -5.09 -13.60 0.69
CA GLN A 132 -5.22 -13.79 -0.75
C GLN A 132 -4.84 -12.53 -1.54
N TYR A 133 -5.30 -11.36 -1.09
CA TYR A 133 -4.94 -10.07 -1.67
C TYR A 133 -3.42 -9.83 -1.60
N ILE A 134 -2.81 -10.01 -0.43
CA ILE A 134 -1.36 -9.79 -0.23
C ILE A 134 -0.52 -10.72 -1.12
N ARG A 135 -0.92 -11.98 -1.29
CA ARG A 135 -0.24 -12.89 -2.22
C ARG A 135 -0.36 -12.41 -3.68
N ALA A 136 -1.53 -11.93 -4.08
CA ALA A 136 -1.74 -11.38 -5.41
C ALA A 136 -0.88 -10.13 -5.65
N GLU A 137 -0.78 -9.24 -4.66
CA GLU A 137 0.12 -8.08 -4.68
C GLU A 137 1.59 -8.50 -4.85
N ILE A 138 2.07 -9.47 -4.07
CA ILE A 138 3.45 -9.98 -4.21
C ILE A 138 3.70 -10.53 -5.62
N ASP A 139 2.78 -11.32 -6.17
CA ASP A 139 2.90 -11.84 -7.53
C ASP A 139 2.92 -10.70 -8.57
N LEU A 140 2.10 -9.67 -8.39
CA LEU A 140 2.08 -8.48 -9.25
C LEU A 140 3.42 -7.74 -9.22
N GLU A 141 4.00 -7.54 -8.03
CA GLU A 141 5.32 -6.87 -7.87
C GLU A 141 6.47 -7.64 -8.52
N TRP A 142 6.39 -8.98 -8.50
CA TRP A 142 7.31 -9.85 -9.22
C TRP A 142 7.09 -9.86 -10.74
N GLY A 143 6.02 -9.23 -11.25
CA GLY A 143 5.66 -9.29 -12.67
C GLY A 143 4.98 -10.60 -13.09
N ARG A 144 4.55 -11.43 -12.13
CA ARG A 144 3.80 -12.68 -12.33
C ARG A 144 2.33 -12.38 -12.57
N TYR A 145 2.03 -11.70 -13.68
CA TYR A 145 0.72 -11.10 -13.93
C TYR A 145 -0.41 -12.13 -14.07
N ASP A 146 -0.13 -13.34 -14.55
CA ASP A 146 -1.14 -14.37 -14.72
C ASP A 146 -1.51 -15.00 -13.38
N GLU A 147 -0.53 -15.30 -12.53
CA GLU A 147 -0.72 -15.78 -11.17
C GLU A 147 -1.46 -14.74 -10.30
N ALA A 148 -1.05 -13.47 -10.39
CA ALA A 148 -1.72 -12.38 -9.71
C ALA A 148 -3.19 -12.25 -10.17
N LYS A 149 -3.46 -12.39 -11.47
CA LYS A 149 -4.82 -12.35 -12.03
C LYS A 149 -5.68 -13.50 -11.52
N GLU A 150 -5.16 -14.72 -11.54
CA GLU A 150 -5.89 -15.89 -11.05
C GLU A 150 -6.23 -15.76 -9.56
N ARG A 151 -5.29 -15.25 -8.74
CA ARG A 151 -5.54 -14.99 -7.31
C ARG A 151 -6.59 -13.91 -7.10
N ILE A 152 -6.51 -12.79 -7.81
CA ILE A 152 -7.45 -11.68 -7.58
C ILE A 152 -8.87 -12.01 -8.04
N ASP A 153 -9.01 -12.82 -9.09
CA ASP A 153 -10.33 -13.31 -9.53
C ASP A 153 -10.98 -14.20 -8.47
N ARG A 154 -10.20 -15.13 -7.87
CA ARG A 154 -10.67 -15.95 -6.74
C ARG A 154 -11.02 -15.09 -5.53
N TYR A 155 -10.19 -14.10 -5.22
CA TYR A 155 -10.44 -13.15 -4.14
C TYR A 155 -11.79 -12.45 -4.36
N LEU A 156 -11.98 -11.78 -5.49
CA LEU A 156 -13.22 -11.05 -5.82
C LEU A 156 -14.46 -11.94 -5.86
N ALA A 157 -14.33 -13.19 -6.30
CA ALA A 157 -15.41 -14.17 -6.24
C ALA A 157 -15.80 -14.57 -4.81
N SER A 158 -14.90 -14.41 -3.84
CA SER A 158 -15.09 -14.80 -2.44
C SER A 158 -15.48 -13.66 -1.51
N VAL A 159 -15.12 -12.42 -1.87
CA VAL A 159 -15.45 -11.22 -1.07
C VAL A 159 -16.95 -10.98 -1.13
N GLN A 160 -17.54 -10.74 0.04
CA GLN A 160 -18.96 -10.40 0.13
C GLN A 160 -19.17 -8.91 -0.19
N LYS A 161 -20.27 -8.59 -0.87
CA LYS A 161 -20.57 -7.25 -1.39
C LYS A 161 -20.76 -6.18 -0.31
N ASP A 162 -21.00 -6.58 0.93
CA ASP A 162 -21.12 -5.74 2.12
C ASP A 162 -19.77 -5.30 2.71
N TYR A 163 -18.65 -5.67 2.08
CA TYR A 163 -17.30 -5.19 2.42
C TYR A 163 -16.74 -4.30 1.31
N PRO A 164 -17.19 -3.02 1.21
CA PRO A 164 -16.81 -2.14 0.11
C PRO A 164 -15.30 -1.97 -0.01
N LEU A 165 -14.57 -1.78 1.09
CA LEU A 165 -13.11 -1.63 1.04
C LEU A 165 -12.40 -2.89 0.52
N ARG A 166 -12.95 -4.09 0.76
CA ARG A 166 -12.38 -5.32 0.20
C ARG A 166 -12.64 -5.44 -1.30
N MET A 167 -13.82 -5.03 -1.74
CA MET A 167 -14.11 -4.92 -3.17
C MET A 167 -13.18 -3.89 -3.84
N ALA A 168 -12.94 -2.76 -3.17
CA ALA A 168 -12.01 -1.74 -3.62
C ALA A 168 -10.60 -2.33 -3.82
N ASP A 169 -10.01 -2.98 -2.82
CA ASP A 169 -8.72 -3.66 -2.92
C ASP A 169 -8.64 -4.56 -4.19
N GLY A 170 -9.68 -5.35 -4.44
CA GLY A 170 -9.74 -6.24 -5.60
C GLY A 170 -9.71 -5.51 -6.94
N TYR A 171 -10.48 -4.43 -7.06
CA TYR A 171 -10.51 -3.61 -8.27
C TYR A 171 -9.26 -2.77 -8.46
N TRP A 172 -8.58 -2.38 -7.37
CA TRP A 172 -7.27 -1.74 -7.44
C TRP A 172 -6.24 -2.64 -8.13
N MET A 173 -6.19 -3.91 -7.72
CA MET A 173 -5.33 -4.91 -8.34
C MET A 173 -5.67 -5.20 -9.79
N LEU A 174 -6.97 -5.31 -10.13
CA LEU A 174 -7.39 -5.46 -11.51
C LEU A 174 -6.97 -4.26 -12.38
N TYR A 175 -7.09 -3.03 -11.89
CA TYR A 175 -6.60 -1.86 -12.61
C TYR A 175 -5.10 -2.01 -12.94
N ARG A 176 -4.27 -2.34 -11.94
CA ARG A 176 -2.81 -2.45 -12.12
C ARG A 176 -2.43 -3.55 -13.10
N LEU A 177 -3.10 -4.70 -13.02
CA LEU A 177 -2.90 -5.83 -13.95
C LEU A 177 -3.26 -5.46 -15.39
N GLU A 178 -4.43 -4.88 -15.60
CA GLU A 178 -4.88 -4.50 -16.95
C GLU A 178 -4.05 -3.34 -17.51
N TYR A 179 -3.60 -2.40 -16.66
CA TYR A 179 -2.68 -1.35 -17.06
C TYR A 179 -1.32 -1.91 -17.48
N ALA A 180 -0.74 -2.83 -16.72
CA ALA A 180 0.51 -3.50 -17.07
C ALA A 180 0.43 -4.24 -18.42
N ARG A 181 -0.75 -4.77 -18.76
CA ARG A 181 -1.04 -5.44 -20.05
C ARG A 181 -1.40 -4.49 -21.19
N GLY A 182 -1.50 -3.17 -20.94
CA GLY A 182 -1.91 -2.18 -21.96
C GLY A 182 -3.41 -2.21 -22.29
N ASN A 183 -4.23 -2.91 -21.50
CA ASN A 183 -5.68 -2.96 -21.68
C ASN A 183 -6.37 -1.78 -20.99
N PHE A 184 -6.18 -0.58 -21.53
CA PHE A 184 -6.62 0.66 -20.88
C PHE A 184 -8.13 0.76 -20.67
N SER A 185 -8.95 0.12 -21.51
CA SER A 185 -10.40 0.09 -21.32
C SER A 185 -10.79 -0.72 -20.08
N ALA A 186 -10.19 -1.90 -19.89
CA ALA A 186 -10.44 -2.71 -18.70
C ALA A 186 -9.84 -2.06 -17.44
N ALA A 187 -8.64 -1.48 -17.55
CA ALA A 187 -7.99 -0.73 -16.47
C ALA A 187 -8.87 0.45 -16.01
N LEU A 188 -9.45 1.21 -16.95
CA LEU A 188 -10.38 2.30 -16.66
C LEU A 188 -11.65 1.81 -15.96
N SER A 189 -12.22 0.68 -16.42
CA SER A 189 -13.41 0.08 -15.80
C SER A 189 -13.12 -0.35 -14.35
N ALA A 190 -12.00 -1.03 -14.12
CA ALA A 190 -11.56 -1.43 -12.79
C ALA A 190 -11.33 -0.21 -11.88
N ALA A 191 -10.65 0.83 -12.36
CA ALA A 191 -10.43 2.05 -11.59
C ALA A 191 -11.73 2.79 -11.20
N ARG A 192 -12.77 2.75 -12.05
CA ARG A 192 -14.11 3.29 -11.71
C ARG A 192 -14.80 2.47 -10.63
N ASN A 193 -14.71 1.15 -10.68
CA ASN A 193 -15.24 0.28 -9.62
C ASN A 193 -14.47 0.46 -8.30
N HIS A 194 -13.15 0.64 -8.37
CA HIS A 194 -12.32 1.02 -7.22
C HIS A 194 -12.80 2.33 -6.59
N GLU A 195 -13.02 3.38 -7.40
CA GLU A 195 -13.55 4.66 -6.90
C GLU A 195 -14.92 4.48 -6.23
N LYS A 196 -15.83 3.77 -6.89
CA LYS A 196 -17.19 3.52 -6.38
C LYS A 196 -17.13 2.90 -4.98
N HIS A 197 -16.37 1.83 -4.82
CA HIS A 197 -16.29 1.12 -3.55
C HIS A 197 -15.51 1.89 -2.47
N ASN A 198 -14.53 2.71 -2.84
CA ASN A 198 -13.90 3.63 -1.89
C ASN A 198 -14.85 4.70 -1.39
N ARG A 199 -15.72 5.23 -2.26
CA ARG A 199 -16.77 6.18 -1.84
C ARG A 199 -17.77 5.52 -0.89
N GLU A 200 -18.21 4.29 -1.19
CA GLU A 200 -19.09 3.50 -0.30
C GLU A 200 -18.45 3.21 1.06
N GLY A 201 -17.13 3.01 1.10
CA GLY A 201 -16.35 2.83 2.32
C GLY A 201 -15.77 4.12 2.92
N GLU A 202 -16.17 5.29 2.41
CA GLU A 202 -15.72 6.61 2.85
C GLU A 202 -14.19 6.84 2.85
N TYR A 203 -13.45 6.10 2.01
CA TYR A 203 -11.99 6.21 1.91
C TYR A 203 -11.57 7.28 0.89
N GLN A 204 -11.24 8.47 1.40
CA GLN A 204 -10.95 9.66 0.59
C GLN A 204 -9.71 9.50 -0.31
N ARG A 205 -8.64 8.91 0.24
CA ARG A 205 -7.41 8.66 -0.52
C ARG A 205 -7.66 7.72 -1.70
N GLY A 206 -8.26 6.57 -1.46
CA GLY A 206 -8.59 5.62 -2.54
C GLY A 206 -9.50 6.22 -3.61
N THR A 207 -10.41 7.14 -3.23
CA THR A 207 -11.24 7.90 -4.18
C THR A 207 -10.38 8.80 -5.08
N ALA A 208 -9.48 9.59 -4.50
CA ALA A 208 -8.61 10.49 -5.26
C ALA A 208 -7.60 9.73 -6.14
N ASP A 209 -7.00 8.66 -5.62
CA ASP A 209 -6.09 7.76 -6.33
C ASP A 209 -6.76 7.12 -7.55
N SER A 210 -8.00 6.66 -7.39
CA SER A 210 -8.79 6.12 -8.49
C SER A 210 -9.00 7.15 -9.61
N GLN A 211 -9.25 8.41 -9.25
CA GLN A 211 -9.47 9.47 -10.24
C GLN A 211 -8.18 9.80 -11.01
N LEU A 212 -7.03 9.82 -10.33
CA LEU A 212 -5.74 10.00 -11.00
C LEU A 212 -5.51 8.94 -12.07
N VAL A 213 -5.68 7.66 -11.74
CA VAL A 213 -5.44 6.57 -12.70
C VAL A 213 -6.53 6.50 -13.79
N GLN A 214 -7.77 6.90 -13.49
CA GLN A 214 -8.80 7.09 -14.51
C GLN A 214 -8.42 8.17 -15.51
N ALA A 215 -7.80 9.26 -15.07
CA ALA A 215 -7.32 10.33 -15.96
C ALA A 215 -6.24 9.81 -16.91
N VAL A 216 -5.26 9.05 -16.39
CA VAL A 216 -4.21 8.41 -17.21
C VAL A 216 -4.80 7.42 -18.22
N CYS A 217 -5.67 6.50 -17.80
CA CYS A 217 -6.30 5.55 -18.72
C CYS A 217 -7.16 6.25 -19.79
N SER A 218 -7.88 7.31 -19.40
CA SER A 218 -8.67 8.11 -20.34
C SER A 218 -7.78 8.80 -21.37
N LYS A 219 -6.58 9.22 -20.98
CA LYS A 219 -5.59 9.83 -21.88
C LYS A 219 -5.09 8.83 -22.92
N HIS A 220 -4.73 7.62 -22.52
CA HIS A 220 -4.36 6.54 -23.44
C HIS A 220 -5.47 6.19 -24.44
N LEU A 221 -6.73 6.31 -24.02
CA LEU A 221 -7.91 6.10 -24.87
C LEU A 221 -8.29 7.34 -25.73
N ALA A 222 -7.41 8.33 -25.84
CA ALA A 222 -7.62 9.59 -26.55
C ALA A 222 -8.84 10.43 -26.09
N ASN A 223 -9.37 10.17 -24.89
CA ASN A 223 -10.48 10.92 -24.30
C ASN A 223 -9.98 12.17 -23.55
N VAL A 224 -9.28 13.06 -24.25
CA VAL A 224 -8.48 14.16 -23.65
C VAL A 224 -9.29 15.06 -22.71
N GLY A 225 -10.50 15.46 -23.10
CA GLY A 225 -11.35 16.31 -22.27
C GLY A 225 -11.77 15.66 -20.94
N ILE A 226 -12.12 14.35 -21.00
CA ILE A 226 -12.48 13.57 -19.80
C ILE A 226 -11.25 13.38 -18.92
N ALA A 227 -10.10 13.10 -19.52
CA ALA A 227 -8.83 12.91 -18.83
C ALA A 227 -8.48 14.17 -18.01
N GLN A 228 -8.53 15.34 -18.64
CA GLN A 228 -8.22 16.63 -17.99
C GLN A 228 -9.19 16.96 -16.84
N ALA A 229 -10.51 16.82 -17.08
CA ALA A 229 -11.51 17.11 -16.06
C ALA A 229 -11.40 16.17 -14.85
N THR A 230 -11.09 14.90 -15.09
CA THR A 230 -10.88 13.90 -14.03
C THR A 230 -9.61 14.20 -13.23
N LEU A 231 -8.51 14.59 -13.90
CA LEU A 231 -7.25 14.96 -13.25
C LEU A 231 -7.44 16.17 -12.31
N GLN A 232 -8.10 17.23 -12.80
CA GLN A 232 -8.37 18.43 -12.00
C GLN A 232 -9.19 18.10 -10.75
N ARG A 233 -10.19 17.23 -10.88
CA ARG A 233 -10.99 16.76 -9.74
C ARG A 233 -10.13 16.01 -8.73
N ALA A 234 -9.28 15.10 -9.18
CA ALA A 234 -8.41 14.33 -8.32
C ALA A 234 -7.44 15.21 -7.51
N VAL A 235 -6.78 16.17 -8.19
CA VAL A 235 -5.87 17.12 -7.54
C VAL A 235 -6.61 18.04 -6.56
N ALA A 236 -7.81 18.51 -6.93
CA ALA A 236 -8.66 19.28 -6.03
C ALA A 236 -9.07 18.46 -4.79
N HIS A 237 -9.36 17.16 -4.95
CA HIS A 237 -9.70 16.24 -3.85
C HIS A 237 -8.51 16.07 -2.90
N TYR A 238 -7.30 15.86 -3.43
CA TYR A 238 -6.06 15.83 -2.64
C TYR A 238 -5.89 17.09 -1.79
N LYS A 239 -6.13 18.27 -2.37
CA LYS A 239 -6.04 19.55 -1.67
C LYS A 239 -7.15 19.72 -0.61
N GLN A 240 -8.39 19.38 -0.95
CA GLN A 240 -9.56 19.55 -0.08
C GLN A 240 -9.42 18.73 1.21
N TYR A 241 -8.90 17.51 1.12
CA TYR A 241 -8.77 16.59 2.24
C TYR A 241 -7.34 16.53 2.82
N ASN A 242 -6.46 17.45 2.40
CA ASN A 242 -5.06 17.49 2.84
C ASN A 242 -4.35 16.11 2.76
N LEU A 243 -4.57 15.37 1.68
CA LEU A 243 -4.06 14.01 1.55
C LEU A 243 -2.55 14.05 1.26
N ALA A 244 -1.76 13.28 2.03
CA ALA A 244 -0.33 13.11 1.76
C ALA A 244 -0.10 12.54 0.34
N ARG A 245 0.92 12.99 -0.39
CA ARG A 245 1.20 12.52 -1.76
C ARG A 245 1.99 11.21 -1.70
N THR A 246 1.49 10.16 -2.35
CA THR A 246 2.13 8.83 -2.41
C THR A 246 2.90 8.65 -3.72
N LEU A 247 3.62 7.54 -3.87
CA LEU A 247 4.24 7.20 -5.15
C LEU A 247 3.22 7.24 -6.30
N LEU A 248 2.01 6.70 -6.09
CA LEU A 248 0.97 6.68 -7.11
C LEU A 248 0.58 8.09 -7.59
N TYR A 249 0.53 9.07 -6.68
CA TYR A 249 0.26 10.46 -7.02
C TYR A 249 1.26 10.96 -8.07
N TYR A 250 2.55 10.77 -7.78
CA TYR A 250 3.63 11.18 -8.67
C TYR A 250 3.68 10.35 -9.97
N ASP A 251 3.47 9.04 -9.88
CA ASP A 251 3.40 8.15 -11.05
C ASP A 251 2.31 8.59 -12.02
N ALA A 252 1.09 8.82 -11.51
CA ALA A 252 -0.05 9.18 -12.35
C ALA A 252 0.12 10.58 -12.97
N LEU A 253 0.56 11.58 -12.20
CA LEU A 253 0.77 12.93 -12.73
C LEU A 253 1.92 12.98 -13.74
N ALA A 254 3.06 12.36 -13.42
CA ALA A 254 4.19 12.29 -14.35
C ALA A 254 3.78 11.61 -15.64
N THR A 255 3.13 10.43 -15.57
CA THR A 255 2.62 9.70 -16.74
C THR A 255 1.66 10.57 -17.56
N PHE A 256 0.71 11.27 -16.92
CA PHE A 256 -0.22 12.14 -17.62
C PHE A 256 0.50 13.22 -18.43
N HIS A 257 1.52 13.86 -17.84
CA HIS A 257 2.31 14.89 -18.52
C HIS A 257 3.21 14.31 -19.61
N GLU A 258 3.77 13.12 -19.42
CA GLU A 258 4.54 12.41 -20.45
C GLU A 258 3.69 12.12 -21.70
N LEU A 259 2.42 11.72 -21.51
CA LEU A 259 1.48 11.51 -22.61
C LEU A 259 1.13 12.79 -23.38
N ASP A 260 1.39 13.96 -22.81
CA ASP A 260 1.27 15.26 -23.47
C ASP A 260 2.60 15.76 -24.06
N GLY A 261 3.68 14.98 -23.97
CA GLY A 261 5.02 15.42 -24.35
C GLY A 261 5.63 16.46 -23.40
N ASN A 262 4.99 16.73 -22.26
CA ASN A 262 5.45 17.69 -21.25
C ASN A 262 6.49 17.05 -20.31
N LEU A 263 7.59 16.57 -20.89
CA LEU A 263 8.60 15.76 -20.18
C LEU A 263 9.29 16.53 -19.04
N GLU A 264 9.50 17.84 -19.18
CA GLU A 264 10.10 18.65 -18.11
C GLU A 264 9.19 18.77 -16.88
N THR A 265 7.86 18.84 -17.08
CA THR A 265 6.90 18.83 -15.97
C THR A 265 6.90 17.46 -15.26
N ALA A 266 6.89 16.38 -16.04
CA ALA A 266 7.03 15.03 -15.49
C ALA A 266 8.34 14.88 -14.69
N TYR A 267 9.45 15.40 -15.22
CA TYR A 267 10.75 15.36 -14.56
C TYR A 267 10.76 16.14 -13.24
N SER A 268 10.17 17.34 -13.21
CA SER A 268 10.01 18.12 -11.99
C SER A 268 9.22 17.37 -10.92
N LEU A 269 8.11 16.73 -11.29
CA LEU A 269 7.31 15.90 -10.37
C LEU A 269 8.12 14.73 -9.81
N ARG A 270 8.93 14.07 -10.65
CA ARG A 270 9.82 12.99 -10.21
C ARG A 270 10.92 13.45 -9.27
N ARG A 271 11.34 14.71 -9.33
CA ARG A 271 12.30 15.25 -8.37
C ARG A 271 11.63 15.58 -7.04
N GLU A 272 10.47 16.24 -7.09
CA GLU A 272 9.66 16.57 -5.92
C GLU A 272 9.28 15.32 -5.11
N GLN A 273 9.05 14.18 -5.77
CA GLN A 273 8.67 12.94 -5.10
C GLN A 273 9.68 12.51 -4.02
N PHE A 274 10.98 12.77 -4.20
CA PHE A 274 12.01 12.37 -3.23
C PHE A 274 12.04 13.26 -1.99
N GLU A 275 11.56 14.50 -2.10
CA GLU A 275 11.40 15.42 -0.96
C GLU A 275 10.19 15.02 -0.09
N THR A 276 9.19 14.35 -0.70
CA THR A 276 7.93 14.00 -0.02
C THR A 276 7.93 12.56 0.50
N LEU A 277 8.49 11.62 -0.27
CA LEU A 277 8.46 10.20 0.07
C LEU A 277 9.57 9.79 1.04
N SER A 278 10.65 10.55 1.22
CA SER A 278 11.73 10.17 2.17
C SER A 278 11.22 9.98 3.61
N ASP A 279 10.20 10.75 3.97
CA ASP A 279 9.71 10.83 5.35
C ASP A 279 8.60 9.82 5.65
N HIS A 280 7.93 9.29 4.62
CA HIS A 280 6.69 8.51 4.75
C HIS A 280 6.60 7.30 3.81
N GLY A 281 7.57 7.13 2.90
CA GLY A 281 7.55 6.13 1.86
C GLY A 281 7.96 4.76 2.38
N ASN A 282 7.30 3.72 1.85
CA ASN A 282 7.84 2.37 2.00
C ASN A 282 9.06 2.17 1.10
N LEU A 283 9.95 1.24 1.47
CA LEU A 283 11.21 1.04 0.75
C LEU A 283 10.97 0.56 -0.69
N LEU A 284 9.91 -0.21 -0.94
CA LEU A 284 9.57 -0.63 -2.30
C LEU A 284 9.10 0.55 -3.16
N ASP A 285 8.32 1.47 -2.60
CA ASP A 285 7.87 2.69 -3.28
C ASP A 285 9.05 3.59 -3.61
N LEU A 286 10.00 3.75 -2.68
CA LEU A 286 11.24 4.48 -2.94
C LEU A 286 12.08 3.78 -4.03
N ALA A 287 12.17 2.45 -4.00
CA ALA A 287 12.84 1.69 -5.07
C ALA A 287 12.20 1.97 -6.43
N LYS A 288 10.87 1.90 -6.53
CA LYS A 288 10.15 2.23 -7.76
C LYS A 288 10.33 3.69 -8.16
N ALA A 289 10.32 4.63 -7.21
CA ALA A 289 10.56 6.04 -7.45
C ALA A 289 11.91 6.27 -8.13
N HIS A 290 12.97 5.61 -7.65
CA HIS A 290 14.29 5.60 -8.28
C HIS A 290 14.24 5.04 -9.70
N LEU A 291 13.65 3.86 -9.90
CA LEU A 291 13.56 3.24 -11.23
C LEU A 291 12.81 4.14 -12.23
N GLN A 292 11.68 4.71 -11.83
CA GLN A 292 10.88 5.58 -12.70
C GLN A 292 11.58 6.90 -13.02
N HIS A 293 12.30 7.48 -12.06
CA HIS A 293 13.09 8.69 -12.29
C HIS A 293 14.19 8.44 -13.33
N ILE A 294 14.96 7.35 -13.19
CA ILE A 294 16.05 7.01 -14.11
C ILE A 294 15.50 6.70 -15.50
N ARG A 295 14.39 5.95 -15.59
CA ARG A 295 13.71 5.68 -16.87
C ARG A 295 13.33 6.98 -17.59
N LEU A 296 12.74 7.95 -16.87
CA LEU A 296 12.39 9.24 -17.45
C LEU A 296 13.62 10.01 -17.93
N CYS A 297 14.71 10.06 -17.14
CA CYS A 297 15.97 10.67 -17.58
C CYS A 297 16.49 10.04 -18.87
N GLY A 298 16.42 8.71 -18.99
CA GLY A 298 16.84 7.98 -20.19
C GLY A 298 16.00 8.34 -21.41
N ARG A 299 14.66 8.38 -21.27
CA ARG A 299 13.76 8.84 -22.35
C ARG A 299 14.03 10.29 -22.77
N MET A 300 14.42 11.15 -21.83
CA MET A 300 14.77 12.55 -22.08
C MET A 300 16.21 12.77 -22.58
N GLN A 301 17.02 11.70 -22.69
CA GLN A 301 18.45 11.78 -23.00
C GLN A 301 19.23 12.70 -22.03
N LYS A 302 18.80 12.76 -20.76
CA LYS A 302 19.54 13.46 -19.70
C LYS A 302 20.66 12.56 -19.16
N PRO A 303 21.73 13.14 -18.59
CA PRO A 303 22.76 12.38 -17.88
C PRO A 303 22.16 11.45 -16.81
N LEU A 304 22.70 10.23 -16.71
CA LEU A 304 22.19 9.17 -15.83
C LEU A 304 23.09 8.91 -14.62
N GLU A 305 24.28 9.50 -14.59
CA GLU A 305 25.33 9.25 -13.60
C GLU A 305 24.82 9.49 -12.17
N ASP A 306 24.27 10.69 -11.89
CA ASP A 306 23.79 11.03 -10.55
C ASP A 306 22.56 10.20 -10.14
N PRO A 307 21.50 10.05 -10.97
CA PRO A 307 20.37 9.19 -10.63
C PRO A 307 20.74 7.72 -10.38
N ILE A 308 21.67 7.16 -11.16
CA ILE A 308 22.17 5.79 -10.99
C ILE A 308 22.96 5.69 -9.68
N GLN A 309 23.86 6.63 -9.42
CA GLN A 309 24.64 6.63 -8.18
C GLN A 309 23.73 6.71 -6.95
N ALA A 310 22.69 7.55 -6.99
CA ALA A 310 21.69 7.64 -5.92
C ALA A 310 20.95 6.30 -5.72
N ALA A 311 20.56 5.61 -6.80
CA ALA A 311 19.96 4.29 -6.72
C ALA A 311 20.92 3.23 -6.13
N TYR A 312 22.21 3.28 -6.47
CA TYR A 312 23.23 2.39 -5.89
C TYR A 312 23.46 2.63 -4.39
N ILE A 313 23.31 3.86 -3.91
CA ILE A 313 23.35 4.17 -2.48
C ILE A 313 22.09 3.61 -1.80
N PHE A 314 20.92 3.91 -2.35
CA PHE A 314 19.63 3.48 -1.80
C PHE A 314 19.49 1.95 -1.68
N LYS A 315 20.10 1.17 -2.60
CA LYS A 315 20.00 -0.30 -2.55
C LYS A 315 20.47 -0.92 -1.22
N GLU A 316 21.34 -0.23 -0.49
CA GLU A 316 21.86 -0.68 0.81
C GLU A 316 20.78 -0.69 1.90
N ASP A 317 19.69 0.08 1.71
CA ASP A 317 18.54 0.09 2.62
C ASP A 317 17.57 -1.06 2.35
N LEU A 318 17.65 -1.69 1.17
CA LEU A 318 16.78 -2.79 0.77
C LEU A 318 17.21 -4.10 1.40
N ARG A 319 16.26 -4.83 1.97
CA ARG A 319 16.54 -6.15 2.56
C ARG A 319 16.87 -7.20 1.50
N LYS A 320 16.20 -7.13 0.34
CA LYS A 320 16.47 -7.96 -0.85
C LYS A 320 16.59 -7.04 -2.06
N SER A 321 17.81 -6.71 -2.44
CA SER A 321 18.07 -5.74 -3.52
C SER A 321 18.04 -6.36 -4.92
N ASP A 322 18.05 -7.68 -5.08
CA ASP A 322 18.13 -8.35 -6.39
C ASP A 322 17.02 -7.90 -7.37
N TRP A 323 15.77 -7.84 -6.90
CA TRP A 323 14.62 -7.38 -7.70
C TRP A 323 14.83 -5.96 -8.26
N PHE A 324 15.40 -5.08 -7.43
CA PHE A 324 15.67 -3.68 -7.77
C PHE A 324 16.88 -3.57 -8.70
N MET A 325 17.94 -4.31 -8.41
CA MET A 325 19.19 -4.29 -9.18
C MET A 325 19.03 -4.89 -10.58
N GLU A 326 18.24 -5.94 -10.73
CA GLU A 326 17.89 -6.50 -12.04
C GLU A 326 17.21 -5.44 -12.93
N ARG A 327 16.23 -4.72 -12.37
CA ARG A 327 15.50 -3.65 -13.08
C ARG A 327 16.40 -2.46 -13.38
N LEU A 328 17.24 -2.06 -12.43
CA LEU A 328 18.23 -1.00 -12.63
C LEU A 328 19.20 -1.35 -13.75
N GLN A 329 19.72 -2.59 -13.78
CA GLN A 329 20.60 -3.07 -14.83
C GLN A 329 19.92 -3.07 -16.20
N ALA A 330 18.65 -3.47 -16.28
CA ALA A 330 17.88 -3.39 -17.52
C ALA A 330 17.78 -1.94 -18.04
N ILE A 331 17.55 -0.97 -17.14
CA ILE A 331 17.50 0.46 -17.48
C ILE A 331 18.87 0.95 -17.97
N MET A 332 19.96 0.57 -17.29
CA MET A 332 21.33 0.90 -17.71
C MET A 332 21.69 0.31 -19.09
N ASN A 333 21.05 -0.79 -19.48
CA ASN A 333 21.19 -1.42 -20.80
C ASN A 333 20.24 -0.81 -21.85
N GLY A 334 19.57 0.30 -21.54
CA GLY A 334 18.70 1.05 -22.47
C GLY A 334 17.22 0.69 -22.41
N ASN A 335 16.79 -0.18 -21.49
CA ASN A 335 15.35 -0.43 -21.29
C ASN A 335 14.72 0.68 -20.42
N TYR A 336 14.36 1.79 -21.07
CA TYR A 336 13.75 2.94 -20.41
C TYR A 336 12.23 2.83 -20.21
N TYR A 337 11.64 1.64 -20.41
CA TYR A 337 10.21 1.42 -20.30
C TYR A 337 9.92 0.38 -19.21
N GLU A 338 8.82 0.58 -18.48
CA GLU A 338 8.38 -0.38 -17.46
C GLU A 338 7.60 -1.53 -18.10
N PHE A 339 6.71 -1.19 -19.03
CA PHE A 339 5.85 -2.15 -19.71
C PHE A 339 6.17 -2.21 -21.20
N PRO A 340 6.01 -3.39 -21.84
CA PRO A 340 6.29 -3.54 -23.26
C PRO A 340 5.51 -2.58 -24.16
N TRP A 341 4.25 -2.27 -23.81
CA TRP A 341 3.39 -1.40 -24.61
C TRP A 341 3.81 0.09 -24.59
N GLN A 342 4.71 0.48 -23.68
CA GLN A 342 5.22 1.87 -23.61
C GLN A 342 6.32 2.14 -24.63
N ALA A 343 6.96 1.10 -25.15
CA ALA A 343 8.02 1.26 -26.14
C ALA A 343 7.44 1.76 -27.48
N PRO A 344 8.15 2.67 -28.19
CA PRO A 344 7.68 3.32 -29.41
C PRO A 344 7.64 2.41 -30.64
#